data_AF-A0A519SW92-F1
#
_entry.id   AF-A0A519SW92-F1
#
_cell.length_a   1.000
_cell.length_b   1.000
_cell.length_c   1.000
_cell.angle_alpha   90.00
_cell.angle_beta   90.00
_cell.angle_gamma   90.00
#
_symmetry.space_group_name_H-M   'P 1'
#
loop_
_entity.id
_entity.type
_entity.pdbx_description
1 polymer ?
#
loop_
_entity_poly.entity_id
_entity_poly.type
_entity_poly.pdbx_seq_one_letter_code
_entity_poly.pdbx_strand_id
1 'polypeptide(L)'
;MGSSDKRKTKDQIIIKRPKSLVNTTSDISGSSSSDLPEEISNTCPPSLQITVTKNNLVAKGIKVDLVLIDRIYKVQLGGAIIGQFTERQSNTIAKCSELGVKYKGLIVEDKGIFYARFIRVA
;
A
#
# COMPACT_ATOMS: atom_id res chain seq x y z
N MET A 1 -51.61 48.15 0.11
CA MET A 1 -50.20 48.51 -0.15
C MET A 1 -49.32 47.74 0.82
N GLY A 2 -48.28 47.05 0.35
CA GLY A 2 -47.36 46.23 1.15
C GLY A 2 -47.16 44.87 0.48
N SER A 3 -46.21 44.73 -0.45
CA SER A 3 -44.75 44.62 -0.31
C SER A 3 -44.29 43.17 -0.53
N SER A 4 -44.02 42.91 -1.81
CA SER A 4 -42.96 42.07 -2.40
C SER A 4 -42.31 40.97 -1.54
N ASP A 5 -42.69 39.73 -1.81
CA ASP A 5 -41.91 38.52 -1.54
C ASP A 5 -40.57 38.51 -2.31
N LYS A 6 -39.48 38.92 -1.64
CA LYS A 6 -38.12 38.58 -2.07
C LYS A 6 -37.67 37.33 -1.29
N ARG A 7 -37.88 36.14 -1.85
CA ARG A 7 -37.20 34.93 -1.37
C ARG A 7 -35.70 35.10 -1.56
N LYS A 8 -34.96 35.25 -0.45
CA LYS A 8 -33.51 35.22 -0.44
C LYS A 8 -33.04 33.80 -0.72
N THR A 9 -32.30 33.62 -1.79
CA THR A 9 -31.64 32.39 -2.25
C THR A 9 -30.49 31.98 -1.31
N LYS A 10 -30.73 31.74 -0.02
CA LYS A 10 -29.67 31.39 0.95
C LYS A 10 -30.10 30.46 2.10
N ASP A 11 -31.13 29.63 1.93
CA ASP A 11 -31.32 28.49 2.84
C ASP A 11 -30.51 27.29 2.35
N GLN A 12 -29.23 27.28 2.70
CA GLN A 12 -28.46 26.03 2.69
C GLN A 12 -28.62 25.39 4.06
N ILE A 13 -29.09 24.14 4.08
CA ILE A 13 -29.16 23.30 5.28
C ILE A 13 -27.77 23.23 5.89
N ILE A 14 -27.58 23.84 7.06
CA ILE A 14 -26.34 23.77 7.82
C ILE A 14 -26.30 22.39 8.49
N ILE A 15 -25.85 21.37 7.75
CA ILE A 15 -25.26 20.18 8.37
C ILE A 15 -23.97 20.67 9.01
N LYS A 16 -23.94 20.78 10.35
CA LYS A 16 -22.70 21.05 11.10
C LYS A 16 -21.72 19.90 10.88
N ARG A 17 -20.98 19.94 9.78
CA ARG A 17 -19.70 19.23 9.66
C ARG A 17 -18.76 19.83 10.71
N PRO A 18 -18.05 19.03 11.50
CA PRO A 18 -16.94 19.56 12.29
C PRO A 18 -15.98 20.28 11.33
N LYS A 19 -15.59 21.50 11.70
CA LYS A 19 -14.71 22.36 10.91
C LYS A 19 -13.39 21.63 10.69
N SER A 20 -13.16 21.17 9.47
CA SER A 20 -11.81 20.97 8.94
C SER A 20 -11.10 22.31 9.07
N LEU A 21 -10.21 22.41 10.06
CA LEU A 21 -9.12 23.35 9.98
C LEU A 21 -8.23 22.84 8.86
N VAL A 22 -7.82 23.75 7.98
CA VAL A 22 -6.87 23.54 6.90
C VAL A 22 -5.60 22.88 7.45
N ASN A 23 -5.60 21.56 7.30
CA ASN A 23 -4.54 20.57 7.29
C ASN A 23 -5.32 19.26 7.22
N THR A 24 -5.02 18.43 6.22
CA THR A 24 -5.65 17.11 6.06
C THR A 24 -7.07 17.12 5.44
N THR A 25 -7.19 16.81 4.15
CA THR A 25 -8.35 16.14 3.51
C THR A 25 -7.88 15.61 2.15
N SER A 26 -7.70 14.31 1.92
CA SER A 26 -8.67 13.20 1.82
C SER A 26 -9.33 13.10 0.44
N ASP A 27 -9.12 11.97 -0.22
CA ASP A 27 -10.12 11.01 -0.74
C ASP A 27 -9.36 10.07 -1.70
N ILE A 28 -9.39 8.73 -1.59
CA ILE A 28 -10.42 7.84 -2.14
C ILE A 28 -10.24 6.41 -1.53
N SER A 29 -11.36 5.75 -1.24
CA SER A 29 -11.60 4.29 -1.15
C SER A 29 -10.87 3.40 -0.12
N GLY A 30 -11.65 2.88 0.83
CA GLY A 30 -11.78 1.42 1.04
C GLY A 30 -10.80 0.71 1.99
N SER A 31 -11.41 -0.02 2.93
CA SER A 31 -10.88 -1.21 3.62
C SER A 31 -10.11 -0.98 4.92
N SER A 32 -10.81 -1.25 6.02
CA SER A 32 -10.39 -2.02 7.19
C SER A 32 -8.91 -2.38 7.27
N SER A 33 -8.13 -1.80 8.19
CA SER A 33 -7.05 -2.53 8.91
C SER A 33 -6.32 -1.67 9.94
N SER A 34 -6.45 -2.11 11.21
CA SER A 34 -5.45 -2.12 12.28
C SER A 34 -4.67 -0.84 12.59
N ASP A 35 -4.84 -0.34 13.82
CA ASP A 35 -4.14 0.78 14.47
C ASP A 35 -2.61 0.71 14.36
N LEU A 36 -2.08 1.03 13.18
CA LEU A 36 -0.66 1.31 12.97
C LEU A 36 -0.48 2.83 13.03
N PRO A 37 0.58 3.33 13.70
CA PRO A 37 0.86 4.75 13.73
C PRO A 37 0.88 5.33 12.30
N GLU A 38 0.30 6.52 12.11
CA GLU A 38 0.16 7.17 10.79
C GLU A 38 1.50 7.22 10.02
N GLU A 39 2.61 7.35 10.73
CA GLU A 39 3.97 7.34 10.18
C GLU A 39 4.33 6.01 9.48
N ILE A 40 3.89 4.88 10.03
CA ILE A 40 4.09 3.55 9.42
C ILE A 40 3.18 3.40 8.20
N SER A 41 1.93 3.87 8.27
CA SER A 41 1.01 3.78 7.14
C SER A 41 1.48 4.59 5.92
N ASN A 42 2.09 5.76 6.17
CA ASN A 42 2.60 6.63 5.12
C ASN A 42 3.94 6.16 4.54
N THR A 43 4.78 5.51 5.36
CA THR A 43 6.12 5.06 4.95
C THR A 43 6.08 3.65 4.35
N CYS A 44 5.23 2.78 4.88
CA CYS A 44 5.23 1.35 4.56
C CYS A 44 4.03 0.95 3.71
N PRO A 45 4.23 0.74 2.40
CA PRO A 45 3.13 0.38 1.52
C PRO A 45 2.48 -0.93 1.99
N PRO A 46 1.14 -1.04 1.88
CA PRO A 46 0.40 -2.22 2.35
C PRO A 46 0.76 -3.47 1.55
N SER A 47 1.13 -3.29 0.28
CA SER A 47 1.67 -4.35 -0.55
C SER A 47 2.77 -3.85 -1.46
N LEU A 48 3.72 -4.72 -1.76
CA LEU A 48 4.80 -4.52 -2.71
C LEU A 48 4.73 -5.63 -3.76
N GLN A 49 4.96 -5.29 -5.02
CA GLN A 49 4.88 -6.27 -6.11
C GLN A 49 6.05 -6.08 -7.05
N ILE A 50 6.68 -7.20 -7.43
CA ILE A 50 7.69 -7.23 -8.49
C ILE A 50 7.39 -8.36 -9.45
N THR A 51 7.76 -8.16 -10.72
CA THR A 51 7.75 -9.23 -11.71
C THR A 51 8.86 -10.23 -11.36
N VAL A 52 8.57 -11.52 -11.46
CA VAL A 52 9.57 -12.57 -11.28
C VAL A 52 9.83 -13.29 -12.59
N THR A 53 11.07 -13.76 -12.75
CA THR A 53 11.44 -14.59 -13.89
C THR A 53 10.77 -15.95 -13.75
N LYS A 54 9.99 -16.35 -14.76
CA LYS A 54 9.36 -17.67 -14.78
C LYS A 54 10.44 -18.76 -14.81
N ASN A 55 10.36 -19.68 -13.86
CA ASN A 55 11.17 -20.89 -13.79
C ASN A 55 10.26 -22.06 -13.38
N ASN A 56 10.74 -23.30 -13.46
CA ASN A 56 10.02 -24.52 -13.10
C ASN A 56 9.53 -24.53 -11.64
N LEU A 57 10.18 -23.73 -10.77
CA LEU A 57 9.80 -23.57 -9.36
C LEU A 57 8.74 -22.48 -9.15
N VAL A 58 8.54 -21.58 -10.11
CA VAL A 58 7.62 -20.44 -9.98
C VAL A 58 6.22 -20.88 -10.36
N ALA A 59 5.38 -21.09 -9.36
CA ALA A 59 3.96 -21.37 -9.52
C ALA A 59 3.12 -20.51 -8.58
N LYS A 60 1.86 -20.26 -8.96
CA LYS A 60 0.92 -19.47 -8.18
C LYS A 60 0.72 -20.07 -6.77
N GLY A 61 0.68 -19.20 -5.76
CA GLY A 61 0.44 -19.56 -4.36
C GLY A 61 1.67 -20.02 -3.58
N ILE A 62 2.83 -20.11 -4.24
CA ILE A 62 4.08 -20.47 -3.56
C ILE A 62 4.58 -19.30 -2.72
N LYS A 63 5.01 -19.60 -1.49
CA LYS A 63 5.63 -18.62 -0.59
C LYS A 63 7.03 -18.29 -1.06
N VAL A 64 7.40 -17.02 -0.94
CA VAL A 64 8.72 -16.53 -1.32
C VAL A 64 9.31 -15.68 -0.21
N ASP A 65 10.63 -15.73 -0.11
CA ASP A 65 11.39 -15.04 0.90
C ASP A 65 12.03 -13.77 0.32
N LEU A 66 12.16 -12.77 1.19
CA LEU A 66 12.92 -11.55 0.93
C LEU A 66 14.30 -11.71 1.56
N VAL A 67 15.34 -11.60 0.74
CA VAL A 67 16.73 -11.66 1.20
C VAL A 67 17.48 -10.41 0.80
N LEU A 68 18.28 -9.85 1.72
CA LEU A 68 19.11 -8.69 1.44
C LEU A 68 20.48 -9.17 0.93
N ILE A 69 20.81 -8.86 -0.32
CA ILE A 69 22.08 -9.21 -0.96
C ILE A 69 22.63 -7.97 -1.65
N ASP A 70 23.87 -7.59 -1.35
CA ASP A 70 24.51 -6.38 -1.90
C ASP A 70 23.69 -5.09 -1.68
N ARG A 71 23.06 -4.95 -0.51
CA ARG A 71 22.16 -3.84 -0.14
C ARG A 71 20.84 -3.77 -0.94
N ILE A 72 20.56 -4.76 -1.79
CA ILE A 72 19.32 -4.84 -2.56
C ILE A 72 18.50 -6.02 -2.06
N TYR A 73 17.21 -5.79 -1.82
CA TYR A 73 16.30 -6.89 -1.52
C TYR A 73 16.03 -7.70 -2.79
N LYS A 74 16.24 -9.01 -2.70
CA LYS A 74 16.00 -9.98 -3.76
C LYS A 74 14.94 -10.97 -3.30
N VAL A 75 14.18 -11.47 -4.26
CA VAL A 75 13.14 -12.48 -4.02
C VAL A 75 13.77 -13.85 -4.22
N GLN A 76 13.74 -14.65 -3.17
CA GLN A 76 14.27 -16.01 -3.17
C GLN A 76 13.15 -17.03 -3.11
N LEU A 77 13.32 -18.10 -3.88
CA LEU A 77 12.46 -19.27 -3.85
C LEU A 77 13.32 -20.54 -3.94
N GLY A 78 13.26 -21.37 -2.89
CA GLY A 78 13.99 -22.65 -2.87
C GLY A 78 15.51 -22.49 -3.09
N GLY A 79 16.09 -21.42 -2.57
CA GLY A 79 17.51 -21.09 -2.76
C GLY A 79 17.83 -20.28 -4.01
N ALA A 80 16.94 -20.25 -5.02
CA ALA A 80 17.16 -19.51 -6.26
C ALA A 80 16.64 -18.06 -6.17
N ILE A 81 17.39 -17.12 -6.75
CA ILE A 81 16.93 -15.73 -6.91
C ILE A 81 16.04 -15.65 -8.15
N ILE A 82 14.79 -15.23 -7.95
CA ILE A 82 13.77 -15.17 -9.00
C ILE A 82 13.34 -13.73 -9.34
N GLY A 83 13.85 -12.74 -8.61
CA GLY A 83 13.59 -11.33 -8.87
C GLY A 83 14.39 -10.43 -7.95
N GLN A 84 14.45 -9.14 -8.29
CA GLN A 84 15.15 -8.13 -7.49
C GLN A 84 14.33 -6.85 -7.41
N PHE A 85 14.39 -6.19 -6.26
CA PHE A 85 13.82 -4.86 -6.08
C PHE A 85 14.78 -3.80 -6.60
N THR A 86 14.24 -2.62 -6.88
CA THR A 86 15.08 -1.43 -7.09
C THR A 86 15.71 -0.98 -5.78
N GLU A 87 16.78 -0.19 -5.83
CA GLU A 87 17.41 0.39 -4.65
C GLU A 87 16.43 1.23 -3.82
N ARG A 88 15.60 2.04 -4.49
CA ARG A 88 14.56 2.85 -3.81
C ARG A 88 13.56 1.98 -3.05
N GLN A 89 13.04 0.92 -3.67
CA GLN A 89 12.13 -0.01 -3.02
C GLN A 89 12.82 -0.77 -1.89
N SER A 90 14.08 -1.15 -2.08
CA SER A 90 14.88 -1.83 -1.06
C SER A 90 15.06 -0.96 0.18
N ASN A 91 15.32 0.34 -0.01
CA ASN A 91 15.40 1.31 1.07
C ASN A 91 14.05 1.48 1.79
N THR A 92 12.93 1.48 1.06
CA THR A 92 11.59 1.50 1.69
C THR A 92 11.37 0.24 2.53
N ILE A 93 11.70 -0.95 2.02
CA ILE A 93 11.57 -2.20 2.76
C ILE A 93 12.46 -2.20 4.01
N ALA A 94 13.69 -1.71 3.90
CA ALA A 94 14.62 -1.57 5.03
C ALA A 94 14.03 -0.68 6.13
N LYS A 95 13.58 0.53 5.77
CA LYS A 95 12.91 1.45 6.72
C LYS A 95 11.69 0.81 7.38
N CYS A 96 10.91 0.06 6.62
CA CYS A 96 9.76 -0.64 7.17
C CYS A 96 10.14 -1.73 8.15
N SER A 97 11.21 -2.47 7.86
CA SER A 97 11.75 -3.46 8.78
C SER A 97 12.28 -2.81 10.07
N GLU A 98 12.89 -1.62 9.99
CA GLU A 98 13.33 -0.85 11.15
C GLU A 98 12.15 -0.38 12.02
N LEU A 99 11.02 -0.05 11.38
CA LEU A 99 9.76 0.28 12.05
C LEU A 99 8.99 -0.96 12.57
N GLY A 100 9.59 -2.16 12.48
CA GLY A 100 9.00 -3.42 12.95
C GLY A 100 7.98 -4.05 12.00
N VAL A 101 7.81 -3.49 10.80
CA VAL A 101 6.89 -4.00 9.78
C VAL A 101 7.50 -5.21 9.07
N LYS A 102 6.73 -6.30 9.03
CA LYS A 102 7.12 -7.51 8.30
C LYS A 102 6.28 -7.66 7.03
N TYR A 103 6.87 -8.31 6.03
CA TYR A 103 6.21 -8.63 4.77
C TYR A 103 6.20 -10.13 4.54
N LYS A 104 5.07 -10.67 4.08
CA LYS A 104 4.95 -12.06 3.63
C LYS A 104 4.76 -12.11 2.12
N GLY A 105 5.62 -12.87 1.43
CA GLY A 105 5.63 -13.00 -0.02
C GLY A 105 4.85 -14.21 -0.52
N LEU A 106 4.07 -14.01 -1.58
CA LEU A 106 3.37 -15.05 -2.33
C LEU A 106 3.50 -14.79 -3.83
N ILE A 107 3.69 -15.85 -4.60
CA ILE A 107 3.62 -15.76 -6.07
C ILE A 107 2.16 -15.64 -6.51
N VAL A 108 1.88 -14.60 -7.29
CA VAL A 108 0.59 -14.38 -7.95
C VAL A 108 0.80 -14.37 -9.46
N GLU A 109 -0.16 -14.92 -10.19
CA GLU A 109 -0.19 -14.88 -11.64
C GLU A 109 -1.28 -13.91 -12.07
N ASP A 110 -0.93 -12.97 -12.93
CA ASP A 110 -1.87 -12.05 -13.57
C ASP A 110 -1.59 -12.01 -15.08
N LYS A 111 -2.60 -12.38 -15.88
CA LYS A 111 -2.53 -12.43 -17.35
C LYS A 111 -1.32 -13.18 -17.91
N GLY A 112 -0.92 -14.28 -17.27
CA GLY A 112 0.22 -15.12 -17.69
C GLY A 112 1.59 -14.58 -17.27
N ILE A 113 1.64 -13.46 -16.53
CA ILE A 113 2.85 -12.92 -15.93
C ILE A 113 2.86 -13.27 -14.44
N PHE A 114 4.01 -13.76 -13.97
CA PHE A 114 4.20 -14.08 -12.56
C PHE A 114 4.80 -12.89 -11.82
N TYR A 115 4.24 -12.63 -10.63
CA TYR A 115 4.70 -11.60 -9.72
C TYR A 115 4.91 -12.17 -8.33
N ALA A 116 5.92 -11.66 -7.62
CA ALA A 116 6.01 -11.84 -6.18
C ALA A 116 5.27 -10.66 -5.52
N ARG A 117 4.15 -10.97 -4.86
CA ARG A 117 3.38 -10.00 -4.07
C ARG A 117 3.70 -10.19 -2.60
N PHE A 118 4.15 -9.13 -1.98
CA PHE A 118 4.45 -9.05 -0.56
C PHE A 118 3.38 -8.23 0.14
N ILE A 119 2.75 -8.81 1.16
CA ILE A 119 1.70 -8.17 1.93
C ILE A 119 2.24 -7.89 3.32
N ARG A 120 1.98 -6.68 3.81
CA ARG A 120 2.32 -6.29 5.19
C ARG A 120 1.59 -7.20 6.17
N VAL A 121 2.31 -7.72 7.15
CA VAL A 121 1.75 -8.43 8.31
C VAL A 121 2.00 -7.62 9.57
N ALA A 122 0.91 -7.38 10.31
CA ALA A 122 0.93 -6.80 11.65
C ALA A 122 1.47 -7.82 12.67
#